data_AF-A0A8I1T2F5-F1
#
_entry.id   AF-A0A8I1T2F5-F1
#
_cell.length_a   1.000
_cell.length_b   1.000
_cell.length_c   1.000
_cell.angle_alpha   90.00
_cell.angle_beta   90.00
_cell.angle_gamma   90.00
#
_symmetry.space_group_name_H-M   'P 1'
#
loop_
_entity.id
_entity.type
_entity.pdbx_description
1 polymer ?
#
loop_
_entity_poly.entity_id
_entity_poly.type
_entity_poly.pdbx_seq_one_letter_code
_entity_poly.pdbx_strand_id
1 'polypeptide(L)'
;MSNERPAARHGATAIIAAVCLAVLAFLTPATASAEDPTATSQLLKKDVLVGADMWTWKPQMLAGGLGFNAILGVPGLDGNPTVDEARQAVLDVNGAWLDDLTCSVEPALGDYSSAASPTGIGFAYGWPVDYGDGMPLEFSWPVLPSSIDPADFLVTKSNGEQVVPEGAALNPNFEYNERSTVVLVGDFGNDLPAGDPDQVFPTRIEVVAGDDTPLTLVGKTRRGKRKMVSAVGMYSAPTKSPYDEYSKPSERPGPRLTAAKLTRMSTKGEGAPKVFAGNMPNDGRALYGKRAKFRLRMLTTGGFSPDGIRGVRPNEFERYFRLVARAPGGRKVVVKKQGRTYRIGRGWLRVVGLAELGKKQSSYDQCYQEDHDNQIDVILNGTASAVKRIRLLRLPGTGRYSPMYNPGGPGTTPQPGVRYTAPSPPINQPVTIDLRNRMNVTYKAKR
;
A
#
# COMPACT_ATOMS: atom_id res chain seq x y z
N MET A 1 -75.96 -32.04 34.09
CA MET A 1 -77.01 -31.02 34.22
C MET A 1 -76.46 -29.71 33.66
N SER A 2 -76.71 -29.47 32.36
CA SER A 2 -77.35 -28.26 31.80
C SER A 2 -77.27 -26.98 32.64
N ASN A 3 -76.75 -25.85 32.17
CA ASN A 3 -77.26 -24.94 31.13
C ASN A 3 -76.25 -23.76 31.01
N GLU A 4 -76.13 -22.88 30.01
CA GLU A 4 -76.75 -22.59 28.72
C GLU A 4 -75.87 -21.51 28.03
N ARG A 5 -75.82 -21.47 26.70
CA ARG A 5 -75.43 -20.28 25.90
C ARG A 5 -76.70 -19.57 25.41
N PRO A 6 -76.66 -18.28 25.00
CA PRO A 6 -76.59 -17.94 23.56
C PRO A 6 -75.73 -16.65 23.27
N ALA A 7 -74.97 -16.55 22.16
CA ALA A 7 -75.29 -15.98 20.81
C ALA A 7 -75.81 -14.51 20.84
N ALA A 8 -75.41 -13.52 20.02
CA ALA A 8 -74.96 -13.52 18.61
C ALA A 8 -74.43 -12.13 18.11
N ARG A 9 -73.72 -12.15 16.96
CA ARG A 9 -73.66 -11.20 15.80
C ARG A 9 -73.13 -9.75 15.97
N HIS A 10 -71.96 -9.43 15.38
CA HIS A 10 -71.69 -8.84 14.03
C HIS A 10 -71.92 -7.31 13.91
N GLY A 11 -70.84 -6.56 13.64
CA GLY A 11 -70.87 -5.18 13.17
C GLY A 11 -69.47 -4.55 13.10
N ALA A 12 -69.01 -4.21 11.90
CA ALA A 12 -67.76 -3.49 11.60
C ALA A 12 -67.66 -2.16 12.38
N THR A 13 -66.48 -1.59 12.67
CA THR A 13 -65.71 -0.73 11.75
C THR A 13 -64.42 -0.30 12.45
N ALA A 14 -63.36 -0.11 11.66
CA ALA A 14 -62.01 0.30 12.04
C ALA A 14 -61.91 1.57 12.90
N ILE A 15 -60.88 1.62 13.76
CA ILE A 15 -59.79 2.62 13.82
C ILE A 15 -58.77 2.06 14.84
N ILE A 16 -57.71 1.42 14.35
CA ILE A 16 -56.52 1.14 15.16
C ILE A 16 -55.52 2.25 14.82
N ALA A 17 -55.29 3.13 15.79
CA ALA A 17 -54.16 4.03 15.77
C ALA A 17 -52.88 3.18 15.86
N ALA A 18 -52.15 3.08 14.76
CA ALA A 18 -50.82 2.48 14.73
C ALA A 18 -49.86 3.39 15.51
N VAL A 19 -49.57 3.02 16.75
CA VAL A 19 -48.41 3.53 17.47
C VAL A 19 -47.18 2.83 16.86
N CYS A 20 -46.45 3.56 16.03
CA CYS A 20 -45.11 3.15 15.59
C CYS A 20 -44.19 3.10 16.82
N LEU A 21 -44.01 1.91 17.40
CA LEU A 21 -42.83 1.61 18.20
C LEU A 21 -41.65 1.51 17.21
N ALA A 22 -40.85 2.57 17.16
CA ALA A 22 -39.52 2.51 16.60
C ALA A 22 -38.68 1.56 17.46
N VAL A 23 -38.47 0.34 16.97
CA VAL A 23 -37.44 -0.55 17.51
C VAL A 23 -36.09 0.02 17.06
N LEU A 24 -35.46 0.85 17.89
CA LEU A 24 -34.02 1.04 17.82
C LEU A 24 -33.38 -0.30 18.16
N ALA A 25 -33.00 -1.06 17.14
CA ALA A 25 -32.06 -2.14 17.31
C ALA A 25 -30.71 -1.52 17.66
N PHE A 26 -30.41 -1.44 18.95
CA PHE A 26 -29.03 -1.32 19.40
C PHE A 26 -28.32 -2.61 18.97
N LEU A 27 -27.53 -2.52 17.90
CA LEU A 27 -26.50 -3.50 17.61
C LEU A 27 -25.52 -3.45 18.78
N THR A 28 -25.70 -4.34 19.75
CA THR A 28 -24.64 -4.64 20.71
C THR A 28 -23.50 -5.26 19.91
N PRO A 29 -22.28 -4.70 19.93
CA PRO A 29 -21.15 -5.37 19.32
C PRO A 29 -21.02 -6.74 19.97
N ALA A 30 -20.91 -7.78 19.16
CA ALA A 30 -20.54 -9.09 19.65
C ALA A 30 -19.25 -8.90 20.46
N THR A 31 -19.30 -9.14 21.75
CA THR A 31 -18.11 -9.13 22.60
C THR A 31 -17.27 -10.33 22.20
N ALA A 32 -16.41 -10.14 21.20
CA ALA A 32 -15.26 -11.01 20.97
C ALA A 32 -14.47 -11.05 22.29
N SER A 33 -14.06 -12.24 22.71
CA SER A 33 -13.08 -12.37 23.79
C SER A 33 -11.85 -11.59 23.34
N ALA A 34 -11.54 -10.49 24.02
CA ALA A 34 -10.42 -9.62 23.68
C ALA A 34 -9.13 -10.36 24.03
N GLU A 35 -8.63 -11.17 23.10
CA GLU A 35 -7.20 -11.46 23.08
C GLU A 35 -6.44 -10.12 23.00
N ASP A 36 -5.26 -10.06 23.61
CA ASP A 36 -4.38 -8.91 23.44
C ASP A 36 -3.73 -8.96 22.05
N PRO A 37 -3.48 -7.80 21.40
CA PRO A 37 -2.85 -7.79 20.09
C PRO A 37 -1.45 -8.39 20.19
N THR A 38 -1.02 -9.10 19.14
CA THR A 38 0.31 -9.75 19.14
C THR A 38 1.41 -8.78 19.55
N ALA A 39 2.35 -9.24 20.38
CA ALA A 39 3.46 -8.42 20.85
C ALA A 39 4.32 -7.84 19.72
N THR A 40 4.34 -8.50 18.56
CA THR A 40 5.06 -8.07 17.35
C THR A 40 4.37 -6.89 16.68
N SER A 41 3.04 -6.89 16.57
CA SER A 41 2.28 -5.74 16.04
C SER A 41 2.49 -4.48 16.89
N GLN A 42 2.58 -4.64 18.21
CA GLN A 42 2.85 -3.55 19.15
C GLN A 42 4.22 -2.89 18.95
N LEU A 43 5.18 -3.58 18.32
CA LEU A 43 6.45 -2.97 17.95
C LEU A 43 6.28 -1.91 16.85
N LEU A 44 5.30 -2.07 15.97
CA LEU A 44 5.00 -1.12 14.90
C LEU A 44 4.31 0.14 15.43
N LYS A 45 3.53 0.04 16.51
CA LYS A 45 2.86 1.17 17.21
C LYS A 45 3.83 2.07 17.99
N LYS A 46 5.12 1.73 18.07
CA LYS A 46 6.12 2.56 18.77
C LYS A 46 6.39 3.85 17.99
N ASP A 47 6.24 4.98 18.70
CA ASP A 47 6.44 6.34 18.21
C ASP A 47 7.90 6.67 17.86
N VAL A 48 8.36 6.11 16.75
CA VAL A 48 9.69 6.30 16.20
C VAL A 48 9.57 6.68 14.73
N LEU A 49 9.85 7.96 14.45
CA LEU A 49 10.01 8.51 13.12
C LEU A 49 11.40 9.11 13.02
N VAL A 50 12.21 8.68 12.06
CA VAL A 50 13.60 9.08 11.95
C VAL A 50 13.89 9.50 10.53
N GLY A 51 14.02 10.81 10.28
CA GLY A 51 14.22 11.30 8.92
C GLY A 51 13.03 11.08 7.98
N ALA A 52 11.84 10.77 8.51
CA ALA A 52 10.69 10.38 7.72
C ALA A 52 10.24 11.42 6.70
N ASP A 53 9.94 10.95 5.49
CA ASP A 53 9.62 11.81 4.36
C ASP A 53 8.24 12.47 4.51
N MET A 54 8.20 13.81 4.40
CA MET A 54 6.97 14.54 4.08
C MET A 54 6.94 14.75 2.56
N TRP A 55 5.82 14.42 1.93
CA TRP A 55 5.61 14.46 0.49
C TRP A 55 5.08 15.81 0.01
N THR A 56 4.30 16.50 0.84
CA THR A 56 3.83 17.86 0.58
C THR A 56 3.89 18.73 1.85
N TRP A 57 3.75 20.04 1.69
CA TRP A 57 3.68 20.97 2.83
C TRP A 57 2.33 20.97 3.55
N LYS A 58 1.29 20.38 2.95
CA LYS A 58 -0.07 20.32 3.52
C LYS A 58 -0.34 18.88 3.97
N PRO A 59 -0.70 18.65 5.24
CA PRO A 59 -1.14 17.32 5.69
C PRO A 59 -2.42 16.95 4.95
N GLN A 60 -2.46 15.77 4.33
CA GLN A 60 -3.60 15.25 3.57
C GLN A 60 -3.39 13.75 3.31
N MET A 61 -4.48 13.02 3.07
CA MET A 61 -4.43 11.75 2.35
C MET A 61 -4.13 12.04 0.88
N LEU A 62 -3.12 11.37 0.32
CA LEU A 62 -2.71 11.48 -1.08
C LEU A 62 -3.46 10.49 -1.96
N ALA A 63 -3.70 9.28 -1.45
CA ALA A 63 -4.49 8.26 -2.10
C ALA A 63 -4.96 7.21 -1.09
N GLY A 64 -5.91 6.40 -1.54
CA GLY A 64 -6.45 5.25 -0.85
C GLY A 64 -7.45 4.56 -1.78
N GLY A 65 -7.45 3.24 -1.81
CA GLY A 65 -8.31 2.43 -2.67
C GLY A 65 -8.01 0.96 -2.49
N LEU A 66 -8.92 0.10 -2.96
CA LEU A 66 -8.70 -1.35 -2.95
C LEU A 66 -7.39 -1.67 -3.67
N GLY A 67 -6.46 -2.31 -2.95
CA GLY A 67 -5.21 -2.77 -3.51
C GLY A 67 -5.40 -4.09 -4.23
N PHE A 68 -6.00 -5.05 -3.53
CA PHE A 68 -6.24 -6.44 -3.94
C PHE A 68 -7.21 -7.12 -2.98
N ASN A 69 -7.82 -8.21 -3.43
CA ASN A 69 -8.89 -8.93 -2.74
C ASN A 69 -8.47 -10.30 -2.20
N ALA A 70 -9.02 -10.68 -1.05
CA ALA A 70 -9.06 -12.03 -0.44
C ALA A 70 -7.75 -12.81 -0.22
N ILE A 71 -6.58 -12.27 -0.55
CA ILE A 71 -5.28 -12.98 -0.41
C ILE A 71 -4.55 -12.70 0.92
N LEU A 72 -5.14 -11.93 1.84
CA LEU A 72 -4.57 -11.75 3.19
C LEU A 72 -5.23 -12.69 4.18
N GLY A 73 -4.44 -13.57 4.78
CA GLY A 73 -4.99 -14.52 5.73
C GLY A 73 -5.63 -15.73 5.08
N VAL A 74 -4.94 -16.36 4.14
CA VAL A 74 -5.46 -17.54 3.44
C VAL A 74 -5.24 -18.78 4.33
N PRO A 75 -6.30 -19.44 4.82
CA PRO A 75 -6.17 -20.67 5.58
C PRO A 75 -5.47 -21.76 4.75
N GLY A 76 -4.66 -22.60 5.41
CA GLY A 76 -3.81 -23.58 4.73
C GLY A 76 -2.41 -23.07 4.38
N LEU A 77 -2.11 -21.79 4.61
CA LEU A 77 -0.74 -21.24 4.53
C LEU A 77 0.02 -21.28 5.88
N ASP A 78 -0.66 -21.60 6.98
CA ASP A 78 -0.04 -21.77 8.29
C ASP A 78 0.46 -23.21 8.51
N GLY A 79 1.37 -23.39 9.47
CA GLY A 79 1.80 -24.72 9.91
C GLY A 79 2.85 -25.40 9.03
N ASN A 80 3.55 -24.65 8.17
CA ASN A 80 4.54 -25.15 7.20
C ASN A 80 3.94 -26.14 6.18
N PRO A 81 2.97 -25.70 5.36
CA PRO A 81 2.40 -26.54 4.32
C PRO A 81 3.47 -26.91 3.28
N THR A 82 3.23 -28.00 2.56
CA THR A 82 3.94 -28.30 1.33
C THR A 82 3.63 -27.26 0.24
N VAL A 83 4.47 -27.21 -0.80
CA VAL A 83 4.27 -26.34 -1.97
C VAL A 83 2.92 -26.61 -2.63
N ASP A 84 2.50 -27.89 -2.76
CA ASP A 84 1.23 -28.26 -3.39
C ASP A 84 0.01 -27.87 -2.53
N GLU A 85 0.10 -28.05 -1.21
CA GLU A 85 -0.96 -27.61 -0.28
C GLU A 85 -1.13 -26.08 -0.30
N ALA A 86 -0.01 -25.35 -0.24
CA ALA A 86 -0.02 -23.89 -0.33
C ALA A 86 -0.55 -23.40 -1.69
N ARG A 87 -0.13 -24.05 -2.78
CA ARG A 87 -0.64 -23.78 -4.12
C ARG A 87 -2.15 -23.93 -4.18
N GLN A 88 -2.69 -25.04 -3.69
CA GLN A 88 -4.13 -25.28 -3.69
C GLN A 88 -4.87 -24.19 -2.90
N ALA A 89 -4.42 -23.90 -1.67
CA ALA A 89 -5.02 -22.88 -0.81
C ALA A 89 -5.07 -21.49 -1.47
N VAL A 90 -3.99 -21.09 -2.15
CA VAL A 90 -3.93 -19.81 -2.89
C VAL A 90 -4.89 -19.79 -4.08
N LEU A 91 -4.96 -20.88 -4.84
CA LEU A 91 -5.84 -20.95 -6.02
C LEU A 91 -7.32 -20.98 -5.64
N ASP A 92 -7.68 -21.56 -4.50
CA ASP A 92 -9.05 -21.62 -3.99
C ASP A 92 -9.65 -20.24 -3.67
N VAL A 93 -8.78 -19.22 -3.49
CA VAL A 93 -9.17 -17.82 -3.24
C VAL A 93 -8.88 -16.90 -4.43
N ASN A 94 -8.78 -17.45 -5.64
CA ASN A 94 -8.41 -16.72 -6.86
C ASN A 94 -7.04 -16.02 -6.79
N GLY A 95 -6.17 -16.43 -5.86
CA GLY A 95 -4.80 -15.96 -5.77
C GLY A 95 -3.96 -16.45 -6.94
N ALA A 96 -2.90 -15.72 -7.26
CA ALA A 96 -1.95 -16.12 -8.30
C ALA A 96 -0.83 -16.98 -7.71
N TRP A 97 -0.38 -17.97 -8.49
CA TRP A 97 0.72 -18.86 -8.15
C TRP A 97 1.69 -19.00 -9.33
N LEU A 98 3.01 -18.98 -9.06
CA LEU A 98 4.05 -19.09 -10.07
C LEU A 98 4.53 -20.53 -10.28
N ASP A 99 4.08 -21.19 -11.34
CA ASP A 99 4.49 -22.56 -11.65
C ASP A 99 5.86 -22.63 -12.38
N ASP A 100 6.40 -21.49 -12.82
CA ASP A 100 7.58 -21.40 -13.70
C ASP A 100 8.79 -20.68 -13.08
N LEU A 101 8.88 -20.65 -11.75
CA LEU A 101 9.99 -20.00 -11.04
C LEU A 101 11.35 -20.62 -11.39
N THR A 102 12.27 -19.75 -11.79
CA THR A 102 13.68 -20.10 -11.97
C THR A 102 14.54 -19.30 -11.01
N CYS A 103 15.03 -19.98 -9.98
CA CYS A 103 15.79 -19.39 -8.89
C CYS A 103 17.13 -20.10 -8.68
N SER A 104 18.12 -19.37 -8.17
CA SER A 104 19.44 -19.90 -7.85
C SER A 104 19.46 -20.74 -6.58
N VAL A 105 18.42 -20.62 -5.76
CA VAL A 105 18.16 -21.39 -4.54
C VAL A 105 16.73 -21.91 -4.59
N GLU A 106 16.44 -22.91 -3.75
CA GLU A 106 15.07 -23.41 -3.57
C GLU A 106 14.15 -22.25 -3.17
N PRO A 107 13.05 -22.00 -3.92
CA PRO A 107 12.11 -20.93 -3.59
C PRO A 107 11.42 -21.17 -2.24
N ALA A 108 11.22 -20.12 -1.47
CA ALA A 108 10.34 -20.14 -0.31
C ALA A 108 8.87 -20.01 -0.75
N LEU A 109 7.92 -20.37 0.11
CA LEU A 109 6.48 -20.27 -0.22
C LEU A 109 6.07 -18.85 -0.69
N GLY A 110 6.62 -17.81 -0.06
CA GLY A 110 6.36 -16.41 -0.45
C GLY A 110 6.95 -16.00 -1.81
N ASP A 111 7.82 -16.79 -2.43
CA ASP A 111 8.28 -16.53 -3.80
C ASP A 111 7.20 -16.88 -4.84
N TYR A 112 6.31 -17.84 -4.51
CA TYR A 112 5.30 -18.36 -5.43
C TYR A 112 4.04 -17.51 -5.51
N SER A 113 3.70 -16.78 -4.44
CA SER A 113 2.48 -15.99 -4.34
C SER A 113 2.65 -14.80 -3.41
N SER A 114 1.84 -13.76 -3.61
CA SER A 114 1.71 -12.63 -2.67
C SER A 114 0.67 -12.86 -1.57
N ALA A 115 0.07 -14.05 -1.50
CA ALA A 115 -0.85 -14.41 -0.43
C ALA A 115 -0.12 -14.53 0.93
N ALA A 116 -0.80 -14.14 2.00
CA ALA A 116 -0.29 -14.20 3.36
C ALA A 116 -1.13 -15.14 4.22
N SER A 117 -0.52 -15.81 5.20
CA SER A 117 -1.23 -16.68 6.13
C SER A 117 -1.91 -15.91 7.26
N PRO A 118 -2.92 -16.49 7.94
CA PRO A 118 -3.58 -15.84 9.08
C PRO A 118 -2.59 -15.46 10.19
N THR A 119 -1.65 -16.35 10.52
CA THR A 119 -0.58 -16.04 11.49
C THR A 119 0.32 -14.90 11.00
N GLY A 120 0.63 -14.83 9.71
CA GLY A 120 1.38 -13.73 9.11
C GLY A 120 0.68 -12.38 9.24
N ILE A 121 -0.64 -12.35 9.07
CA ILE A 121 -1.46 -11.15 9.33
C ILE A 121 -1.43 -10.82 10.82
N GLY A 122 -1.68 -11.79 11.70
CA GLY A 122 -1.62 -11.60 13.15
C GLY A 122 -0.29 -11.02 13.64
N PHE A 123 0.83 -11.47 13.06
CA PHE A 123 2.16 -10.97 13.39
C PHE A 123 2.31 -9.46 13.20
N ALA A 124 1.70 -8.87 12.16
CA ALA A 124 1.86 -7.45 11.82
C ALA A 124 0.67 -6.57 12.26
N TYR A 125 -0.55 -7.10 12.22
CA TYR A 125 -1.80 -6.36 12.41
C TYR A 125 -2.41 -6.55 13.80
N GLY A 126 -1.93 -7.54 14.56
CA GLY A 126 -2.35 -7.79 15.94
C GLY A 126 -3.20 -9.05 16.09
N TRP A 127 -3.93 -9.43 15.04
CA TRP A 127 -4.90 -10.53 15.02
C TRP A 127 -4.86 -11.25 13.67
N PRO A 128 -5.11 -12.57 13.62
CA PRO A 128 -5.40 -13.21 12.34
C PRO A 128 -6.67 -12.59 11.74
N VAL A 129 -6.64 -12.43 10.43
CA VAL A 129 -7.82 -12.15 9.60
C VAL A 129 -7.86 -13.27 8.59
N ASP A 130 -9.04 -13.71 8.17
CA ASP A 130 -9.21 -14.71 7.12
C ASP A 130 -9.75 -14.02 5.85
N TYR A 131 -9.18 -14.36 4.69
CA TYR A 131 -9.64 -13.88 3.38
C TYR A 131 -9.79 -12.35 3.26
N GLY A 132 -8.91 -11.59 3.92
CA GLY A 132 -8.92 -10.14 3.92
C GLY A 132 -8.41 -9.53 2.62
N ASP A 133 -8.97 -8.35 2.30
CA ASP A 133 -8.49 -7.46 1.27
C ASP A 133 -7.35 -6.57 1.80
N GLY A 134 -6.47 -6.16 0.89
CA GLY A 134 -5.42 -5.17 1.20
C GLY A 134 -5.80 -3.78 0.71
N MET A 135 -5.84 -2.79 1.60
CA MET A 135 -6.10 -1.39 1.26
C MET A 135 -5.04 -0.43 1.81
N PRO A 136 -4.04 -0.05 0.99
CA PRO A 136 -3.01 0.91 1.37
C PRO A 136 -3.54 2.35 1.29
N LEU A 137 -3.24 3.14 2.32
CA LEU A 137 -3.60 4.54 2.46
C LEU A 137 -2.35 5.40 2.57
N GLU A 138 -2.05 6.18 1.53
CA GLU A 138 -0.87 7.03 1.48
C GLU A 138 -1.17 8.44 2.01
N PHE A 139 -0.45 8.86 3.04
CA PHE A 139 -0.53 10.20 3.61
C PHE A 139 0.64 11.08 3.16
N SER A 140 0.41 12.39 3.10
CA SER A 140 1.46 13.32 2.70
C SER A 140 2.53 13.51 3.77
N TRP A 141 2.20 13.23 5.03
CA TRP A 141 3.07 13.32 6.19
C TRP A 141 3.09 11.95 6.87
N PRO A 142 4.19 11.54 7.53
CA PRO A 142 4.21 10.28 8.26
C PRO A 142 3.20 10.31 9.40
N VAL A 143 2.55 9.17 9.64
CA VAL A 143 1.61 8.99 10.75
C VAL A 143 2.37 8.81 12.06
N LEU A 144 1.76 9.22 13.17
CA LEU A 144 2.20 8.90 14.51
C LEU A 144 1.83 7.43 14.77
N PRO A 145 2.80 6.52 14.91
CA PRO A 145 2.50 5.09 14.96
C PRO A 145 1.54 4.66 16.07
N SER A 146 1.61 5.30 17.25
CA SER A 146 0.75 4.94 18.38
C SER A 146 -0.69 5.40 18.24
N SER A 147 -1.00 6.27 17.27
CA SER A 147 -2.35 6.77 17.01
C SER A 147 -3.02 6.05 15.85
N ILE A 148 -2.53 4.89 15.44
CA ILE A 148 -3.20 4.11 14.41
C ILE A 148 -4.16 3.21 15.15
N ASP A 149 -5.42 3.20 14.80
CA ASP A 149 -6.39 2.18 15.20
C ASP A 149 -7.30 1.84 14.00
N PRO A 150 -7.77 0.59 13.82
CA PRO A 150 -8.75 0.30 12.79
C PRO A 150 -10.01 1.18 12.89
N ALA A 151 -10.45 1.55 14.09
CA ALA A 151 -11.60 2.41 14.31
C ALA A 151 -11.41 3.83 13.74
N ASP A 152 -10.18 4.31 13.54
CA ASP A 152 -9.91 5.59 12.90
C ASP A 152 -10.36 5.64 11.44
N PHE A 153 -10.75 4.52 10.83
CA PHE A 153 -11.06 4.41 9.41
C PHE A 153 -12.47 3.92 9.17
N LEU A 154 -13.16 4.56 8.22
CA LEU A 154 -14.45 4.13 7.71
C LEU A 154 -14.39 3.99 6.19
N VAL A 155 -14.74 2.81 5.69
CA VAL A 155 -14.81 2.51 4.27
C VAL A 155 -16.27 2.41 3.86
N THR A 156 -16.72 3.30 2.97
CA THR A 156 -18.02 3.18 2.29
C THR A 156 -17.83 2.43 0.98
N LYS A 157 -18.55 1.33 0.80
CA LYS A 157 -18.56 0.51 -0.41
C LYS A 157 -19.61 1.02 -1.43
N SER A 158 -19.52 0.58 -2.68
CA SER A 158 -20.42 0.98 -3.78
C SER A 158 -21.88 0.58 -3.57
N ASN A 159 -22.13 -0.46 -2.79
CA ASN A 159 -23.47 -0.92 -2.37
C ASN A 159 -24.06 -0.11 -1.19
N GLY A 160 -23.34 0.91 -0.69
CA GLY A 160 -23.75 1.75 0.44
C GLY A 160 -23.38 1.21 1.82
N GLU A 161 -22.84 0.00 1.91
CA GLU A 161 -22.32 -0.55 3.17
C GLU A 161 -21.16 0.29 3.69
N GLN A 162 -21.09 0.44 5.02
CA GLN A 162 -19.96 1.07 5.69
C GLN A 162 -19.30 0.06 6.62
N VAL A 163 -17.99 -0.10 6.47
CA VAL A 163 -17.21 -1.07 7.23
C VAL A 163 -16.05 -0.40 7.93
N VAL A 164 -15.79 -0.86 9.15
CA VAL A 164 -14.56 -0.58 9.90
C VAL A 164 -13.58 -1.71 9.56
N PRO A 165 -12.31 -1.40 9.21
CA PRO A 165 -11.30 -2.42 8.96
C PRO A 165 -11.11 -3.37 10.16
N GLU A 166 -10.69 -4.60 9.88
CA GLU A 166 -10.31 -5.57 10.90
C GLU A 166 -8.89 -5.33 11.42
N GLY A 167 -8.02 -4.75 10.57
CA GLY A 167 -6.64 -4.43 10.92
C GLY A 167 -6.15 -3.14 10.27
N ALA A 168 -5.24 -2.44 10.95
CA ALA A 168 -4.55 -1.26 10.45
C ALA A 168 -3.11 -1.22 10.98
N ALA A 169 -2.13 -1.23 10.08
CA ALA A 169 -0.72 -1.29 10.45
C ALA A 169 0.21 -0.53 9.49
N LEU A 170 1.45 -0.34 9.95
CA LEU A 170 2.57 0.19 9.17
C LEU A 170 3.34 -0.92 8.44
N ASN A 171 2.76 -2.10 8.23
CA ASN A 171 3.40 -3.17 7.48
C ASN A 171 2.88 -3.15 6.04
N PRO A 172 3.72 -3.25 5.01
CA PRO A 172 5.20 -3.38 5.03
C PRO A 172 6.00 -2.07 5.24
N ASN A 173 5.34 -0.92 5.36
CA ASN A 173 5.96 0.43 5.49
C ASN A 173 6.59 0.74 6.88
N PHE A 174 7.28 -0.22 7.48
CA PHE A 174 7.66 -0.20 8.89
C PHE A 174 8.93 0.62 9.17
N GLU A 175 9.72 0.92 8.13
CA GLU A 175 10.98 1.65 8.21
C GLU A 175 10.79 3.03 8.83
N TYR A 176 11.69 3.43 9.73
CA TYR A 176 11.47 4.64 10.52
C TYR A 176 11.42 5.94 9.69
N ASN A 177 11.93 5.92 8.47
CA ASN A 177 11.90 7.03 7.51
C ASN A 177 10.71 6.97 6.51
N GLU A 178 9.81 5.99 6.62
CA GLU A 178 8.85 5.66 5.54
C GLU A 178 7.38 5.60 5.93
N ARG A 179 7.07 5.75 7.21
CA ARG A 179 5.74 5.56 7.83
C ARG A 179 4.66 6.57 7.40
N SER A 180 4.56 6.87 6.11
CA SER A 180 3.52 7.66 5.46
C SER A 180 2.40 6.81 4.87
N THR A 181 2.49 5.48 4.95
CA THR A 181 1.45 4.58 4.44
C THR A 181 0.95 3.68 5.57
N VAL A 182 -0.37 3.68 5.76
CA VAL A 182 -1.07 2.71 6.62
C VAL A 182 -1.74 1.71 5.69
N VAL A 183 -1.60 0.42 5.96
CA VAL A 183 -2.33 -0.62 5.23
C VAL A 183 -3.48 -1.08 6.11
N LEU A 184 -4.68 -1.09 5.55
CA LEU A 184 -5.88 -1.65 6.14
C LEU A 184 -6.08 -3.09 5.63
N VAL A 185 -6.63 -3.93 6.49
CA VAL A 185 -7.04 -5.31 6.18
C VAL A 185 -8.49 -5.50 6.62
N GLY A 186 -9.29 -6.15 5.78
CA GLY A 186 -10.69 -6.47 6.04
C GLY A 186 -11.47 -6.73 4.75
N ASP A 187 -12.80 -6.79 4.81
CA ASP A 187 -13.66 -6.91 3.62
C ASP A 187 -14.02 -5.53 3.04
N PHE A 188 -13.48 -5.21 1.87
CA PHE A 188 -13.63 -3.90 1.24
C PHE A 188 -14.25 -3.97 -0.17
N GLY A 189 -14.18 -5.10 -0.86
CA GLY A 189 -14.73 -5.27 -2.20
C GLY A 189 -14.63 -6.71 -2.71
N ASN A 190 -14.73 -6.87 -4.04
CA ASN A 190 -14.57 -8.15 -4.72
C ASN A 190 -13.76 -8.01 -6.02
N ASP A 191 -13.45 -9.15 -6.64
CA ASP A 191 -12.71 -9.27 -7.89
C ASP A 191 -13.61 -9.19 -9.13
N LEU A 192 -14.86 -8.73 -9.00
CA LEU A 192 -15.78 -8.60 -10.13
C LEU A 192 -15.50 -7.33 -10.96
N PRO A 193 -15.72 -7.36 -12.29
CA PRO A 193 -15.54 -6.19 -13.14
C PRO A 193 -16.69 -5.17 -13.01
N ALA A 194 -16.46 -3.93 -13.44
CA ALA A 194 -17.46 -2.85 -13.41
C ALA A 194 -18.76 -3.10 -14.17
N GLY A 195 -18.78 -4.08 -15.08
CA GLY A 195 -20.00 -4.47 -15.80
C GLY A 195 -20.87 -5.46 -15.03
N ASP A 196 -20.35 -6.03 -13.93
CA ASP A 196 -21.06 -7.00 -13.11
C ASP A 196 -21.97 -6.29 -12.10
N PRO A 197 -23.27 -6.64 -12.02
CA PRO A 197 -24.20 -6.01 -11.07
C PRO A 197 -23.82 -6.24 -9.60
N ASP A 198 -23.06 -7.30 -9.30
CA ASP A 198 -22.65 -7.65 -7.94
C ASP A 198 -21.27 -7.07 -7.59
N GLN A 199 -20.70 -6.21 -8.44
CA GLN A 199 -19.43 -5.56 -8.14
C GLN A 199 -19.54 -4.68 -6.87
N VAL A 200 -18.67 -4.98 -5.90
CA VAL A 200 -18.50 -4.19 -4.69
C VAL A 200 -17.07 -3.66 -4.65
N PHE A 201 -16.94 -2.35 -4.46
CA PHE A 201 -15.64 -1.71 -4.29
C PHE A 201 -15.74 -0.45 -3.40
N PRO A 202 -14.63 0.01 -2.80
CA PRO A 202 -14.63 1.24 -2.02
C PRO A 202 -14.97 2.46 -2.88
N THR A 203 -15.85 3.33 -2.39
CA THR A 203 -16.18 4.61 -3.03
C THR A 203 -15.78 5.81 -2.17
N ARG A 204 -15.61 5.60 -0.86
CA ARG A 204 -15.06 6.57 0.07
C ARG A 204 -14.28 5.86 1.17
N ILE A 205 -13.09 6.37 1.47
CA ILE A 205 -12.27 5.92 2.59
C ILE A 205 -11.94 7.15 3.40
N GLU A 206 -12.40 7.22 4.63
CA GLU A 206 -12.31 8.41 5.46
C GLU A 206 -11.65 8.10 6.80
N VAL A 207 -10.84 9.03 7.27
CA VAL A 207 -10.38 9.05 8.65
C VAL A 207 -11.46 9.68 9.52
N VAL A 208 -11.98 8.94 10.48
CA VAL A 208 -13.04 9.35 11.40
C VAL A 208 -12.49 9.47 12.82
N ALA A 209 -13.25 10.10 13.72
CA ALA A 209 -12.96 10.05 15.16
C ALA A 209 -13.56 8.76 15.72
N GLY A 210 -12.86 7.64 15.52
CA GLY A 210 -13.33 6.31 15.92
C GLY A 210 -13.14 5.99 17.39
N ASP A 211 -12.16 6.62 18.03
CA ASP A 211 -11.79 6.42 19.42
C ASP A 211 -11.30 7.74 20.08
N ASP A 212 -10.75 7.64 21.29
CA ASP A 212 -10.18 8.78 22.04
C ASP A 212 -8.76 9.17 21.55
N THR A 213 -8.18 8.43 20.60
CA THR A 213 -6.80 8.60 20.09
C THR A 213 -6.79 8.83 18.57
N PRO A 214 -7.28 9.98 18.10
CA PRO A 214 -7.45 10.22 16.67
C PRO A 214 -6.14 10.07 15.90
N LEU A 215 -6.21 9.43 14.72
CA LEU A 215 -5.09 9.34 13.79
C LEU A 215 -4.39 10.69 13.60
N THR A 216 -3.09 10.71 13.88
CA THR A 216 -2.29 11.93 13.91
C THR A 216 -1.15 11.85 12.90
N LEU A 217 -0.99 12.90 12.09
CA LEU A 217 0.15 13.09 11.20
C LEU A 217 1.22 13.95 11.86
N VAL A 218 2.48 13.59 11.66
CA VAL A 218 3.65 14.30 12.20
C VAL A 218 4.41 14.97 11.06
N GLY A 219 4.63 16.27 11.17
CA GLY A 219 5.41 17.01 10.18
C GLY A 219 6.05 18.25 10.75
N LYS A 220 6.40 19.19 9.87
CA LYS A 220 6.95 20.49 10.27
C LYS A 220 6.54 21.60 9.31
N THR A 221 6.45 22.81 9.86
CA THR A 221 6.22 24.02 9.07
C THR A 221 7.41 24.32 8.16
N ARG A 222 7.23 25.21 7.18
CA ARG A 222 8.33 25.69 6.32
C ARG A 222 9.49 26.33 7.09
N ARG A 223 9.23 26.84 8.29
CA ARG A 223 10.23 27.41 9.22
C ARG A 223 10.91 26.36 10.12
N GLY A 224 10.57 25.08 9.98
CA GLY A 224 11.18 23.98 10.72
C GLY A 224 10.51 23.64 12.05
N LYS A 225 9.50 24.40 12.50
CA LYS A 225 8.74 24.07 13.72
C LYS A 225 7.93 22.78 13.52
N ARG A 226 8.14 21.79 14.39
CA ARG A 226 7.36 20.54 14.42
C ARG A 226 5.86 20.83 14.59
N LYS A 227 5.03 20.05 13.92
CA LYS A 227 3.57 20.13 13.97
C LYS A 227 3.00 18.71 13.99
N MET A 228 2.03 18.48 14.86
CA MET A 228 1.17 17.30 14.87
C MET A 228 -0.22 17.75 14.44
N VAL A 229 -0.90 16.96 13.61
CA VAL A 229 -2.17 17.33 12.99
C VAL A 229 -3.08 16.10 12.99
N SER A 230 -4.28 16.22 13.54
CA SER A 230 -5.30 15.17 13.39
C SER A 230 -5.65 14.98 11.92
N ALA A 231 -5.76 13.73 11.50
CA ALA A 231 -6.14 13.32 10.16
C ALA A 231 -7.66 13.20 9.97
N VAL A 232 -8.45 13.36 11.04
CA VAL A 232 -9.93 13.26 10.97
C VAL A 232 -10.50 14.18 9.88
N GLY A 233 -11.38 13.62 9.05
CA GLY A 233 -11.99 14.26 7.88
C GLY A 233 -11.13 14.24 6.62
N MET A 234 -9.90 13.70 6.66
CA MET A 234 -9.15 13.38 5.44
C MET A 234 -9.76 12.13 4.79
N TYR A 235 -9.89 12.15 3.47
CA TYR A 235 -10.48 11.03 2.75
C TYR A 235 -9.86 10.83 1.35
N SER A 236 -10.04 9.62 0.83
CA SER A 236 -9.92 9.26 -0.58
C SER A 236 -11.29 8.88 -1.13
N ALA A 237 -11.53 9.15 -2.41
CA ALA A 237 -12.76 8.81 -3.10
C ALA A 237 -12.41 8.09 -4.41
N PRO A 238 -11.96 6.82 -4.34
CA PRO A 238 -11.70 6.03 -5.53
C PRO A 238 -12.99 5.81 -6.33
N THR A 239 -12.85 5.78 -7.65
CA THR A 239 -13.98 5.64 -8.59
C THR A 239 -13.90 4.36 -9.42
N LYS A 240 -12.94 3.49 -9.11
CA LYS A 240 -12.61 2.30 -9.88
C LYS A 240 -12.06 1.21 -8.96
N SER A 241 -12.35 -0.04 -9.29
CA SER A 241 -11.71 -1.22 -8.71
C SER A 241 -10.42 -1.56 -9.47
N PRO A 242 -9.37 -2.09 -8.81
CA PRO A 242 -8.21 -2.64 -9.52
C PRO A 242 -8.58 -3.80 -10.46
N TYR A 243 -9.78 -4.36 -10.35
CA TYR A 243 -10.31 -5.43 -11.20
C TYR A 243 -11.13 -4.92 -12.40
N ASP A 244 -11.30 -3.60 -12.54
CA ASP A 244 -12.07 -3.03 -13.65
C ASP A 244 -11.44 -3.32 -15.02
N GLU A 245 -12.31 -3.51 -16.00
CA GLU A 245 -11.93 -3.65 -17.40
C GLU A 245 -11.37 -2.35 -17.98
N TYR A 246 -10.51 -2.49 -18.99
CA TYR A 246 -9.89 -1.35 -19.67
C TYR A 246 -9.64 -1.66 -21.14
N SER A 247 -9.88 -0.68 -22.00
CA SER A 247 -9.72 -0.85 -23.46
C SER A 247 -8.36 -0.38 -23.96
N LYS A 248 -7.68 0.50 -23.20
CA LYS A 248 -6.35 1.02 -23.57
C LYS A 248 -5.47 1.28 -22.34
N PRO A 249 -4.13 1.33 -22.51
CA PRO A 249 -3.20 1.46 -21.38
C PRO A 249 -3.44 2.66 -20.45
N SER A 250 -3.95 3.78 -20.95
CA SER A 250 -4.23 4.97 -20.11
C SER A 250 -5.41 4.79 -19.15
N GLU A 251 -6.27 3.79 -19.39
CA GLU A 251 -7.49 3.54 -18.61
C GLU A 251 -7.30 2.50 -17.51
N ARG A 252 -6.17 1.78 -17.54
CA ARG A 252 -5.88 0.70 -16.60
C ARG A 252 -6.06 1.18 -15.14
N PRO A 253 -6.80 0.45 -14.31
CA PRO A 253 -7.12 0.88 -12.95
C PRO A 253 -6.04 0.53 -11.93
N GLY A 254 -4.99 -0.19 -12.34
CA GLY A 254 -3.90 -0.61 -11.48
C GLY A 254 -3.10 0.54 -10.85
N PRO A 255 -2.00 0.18 -10.18
CA PRO A 255 -1.39 1.08 -9.21
C PRO A 255 -0.70 2.29 -9.85
N ARG A 256 -0.55 3.36 -9.06
CA ARG A 256 -0.13 4.70 -9.46
C ARG A 256 1.03 5.20 -8.59
N LEU A 257 1.64 6.30 -9.01
CA LEU A 257 2.53 7.08 -8.16
C LEU A 257 1.74 8.24 -7.56
N THR A 258 1.83 8.43 -6.24
CA THR A 258 1.19 9.53 -5.52
C THR A 258 2.16 10.70 -5.33
N ALA A 259 3.44 10.40 -5.16
CA ALA A 259 4.49 11.40 -4.97
C ALA A 259 5.86 10.91 -5.48
N ALA A 260 6.75 11.87 -5.75
CA ALA A 260 8.16 11.60 -5.95
C ALA A 260 8.99 12.76 -5.38
N LYS A 261 10.04 12.43 -4.62
CA LYS A 261 10.88 13.42 -3.95
C LYS A 261 12.36 13.12 -4.13
N LEU A 262 13.11 14.13 -4.56
CA LEU A 262 14.56 14.09 -4.73
C LEU A 262 15.27 14.73 -3.54
N THR A 263 16.07 13.95 -2.83
CA THR A 263 16.89 14.37 -1.68
C THR A 263 18.37 14.04 -1.91
N ARG A 264 19.23 14.49 -1.00
CA ARG A 264 20.59 13.92 -0.89
C ARG A 264 20.50 12.56 -0.21
N MET A 265 21.32 11.61 -0.65
CA MET A 265 21.32 10.27 -0.05
C MET A 265 21.65 10.35 1.45
N SER A 266 20.78 9.77 2.26
CA SER A 266 20.86 9.70 3.71
C SER A 266 20.46 8.29 4.13
N THR A 267 21.11 7.74 5.15
CA THR A 267 20.70 6.46 5.78
C THR A 267 19.99 6.69 7.11
N LYS A 268 19.62 7.94 7.40
CA LYS A 268 18.91 8.29 8.61
C LYS A 268 17.51 7.68 8.55
N GLY A 269 17.28 6.69 9.41
CA GLY A 269 15.98 6.04 9.57
C GLY A 269 15.80 4.77 8.75
N GLU A 270 16.79 4.38 7.94
CA GLU A 270 16.85 3.05 7.33
C GLU A 270 17.02 2.05 8.48
N GLY A 271 15.98 1.28 8.75
CA GLY A 271 15.86 0.50 9.98
C GLY A 271 14.43 0.32 10.47
N ALA A 272 14.21 -0.82 11.12
CA ALA A 272 12.91 -1.24 11.63
C ALA A 272 13.05 -1.95 12.99
N PRO A 273 11.94 -2.26 13.68
CA PRO A 273 11.99 -3.22 14.78
C PRO A 273 12.60 -4.54 14.29
N LYS A 274 13.47 -5.15 15.13
CA LYS A 274 14.36 -6.26 14.74
C LYS A 274 13.65 -7.41 14.02
N VAL A 275 12.43 -7.75 14.44
CA VAL A 275 11.66 -8.87 13.88
C VAL A 275 11.11 -8.59 12.47
N PHE A 276 11.07 -7.33 12.02
CA PHE A 276 10.66 -6.93 10.68
C PHE A 276 11.86 -6.64 9.75
N ALA A 277 13.09 -6.65 10.28
CA ALA A 277 14.29 -6.20 9.56
C ALA A 277 14.90 -7.27 8.62
N GLY A 278 14.11 -8.26 8.17
CA GLY A 278 14.58 -9.43 7.42
C GLY A 278 15.31 -9.07 6.11
N ASN A 279 14.79 -8.07 5.39
CA ASN A 279 15.30 -7.64 4.08
C ASN A 279 16.28 -6.46 4.14
N MET A 280 16.71 -6.07 5.33
CA MET A 280 17.69 -5.00 5.55
C MET A 280 19.14 -5.51 5.64
N PRO A 281 20.16 -4.70 5.30
CA PRO A 281 20.05 -3.36 4.73
C PRO A 281 19.80 -3.39 3.21
N ASN A 282 18.87 -2.53 2.79
CA ASN A 282 18.27 -2.37 1.46
C ASN A 282 18.45 -0.94 0.89
N ASP A 283 19.00 -0.02 1.69
CA ASP A 283 19.20 1.37 1.31
C ASP A 283 20.24 1.57 0.20
N GLY A 284 20.17 2.72 -0.48
CA GLY A 284 21.07 3.06 -1.59
C GLY A 284 22.58 3.03 -1.27
N ARG A 285 23.00 3.34 -0.04
CA ARG A 285 24.41 3.24 0.37
C ARG A 285 24.82 1.79 0.59
N ALA A 286 23.97 0.95 1.17
CA ALA A 286 24.24 -0.47 1.30
C ALA A 286 24.46 -1.13 -0.07
N LEU A 287 23.59 -0.82 -1.04
CA LEU A 287 23.69 -1.39 -2.39
C LEU A 287 24.87 -0.81 -3.19
N TYR A 288 25.06 0.51 -3.16
CA TYR A 288 25.92 1.21 -4.13
C TYR A 288 27.09 2.01 -3.54
N GLY A 289 27.21 2.07 -2.22
CA GLY A 289 28.29 2.76 -1.50
C GLY A 289 28.39 4.23 -1.86
N LYS A 290 29.63 4.72 -2.06
CA LYS A 290 29.92 6.13 -2.38
C LYS A 290 29.29 6.63 -3.70
N ARG A 291 28.76 5.72 -4.55
CA ARG A 291 28.05 6.09 -5.77
C ARG A 291 26.65 6.63 -5.49
N ALA A 292 26.03 6.27 -4.37
CA ALA A 292 24.74 6.80 -3.93
C ALA A 292 24.91 8.21 -3.35
N LYS A 293 24.74 9.24 -4.20
CA LYS A 293 24.87 10.65 -3.78
C LYS A 293 23.52 11.34 -3.57
N PHE A 294 22.53 10.94 -4.35
CA PHE A 294 21.16 11.47 -4.28
C PHE A 294 20.18 10.31 -4.40
N ARG A 295 19.00 10.53 -3.81
CA ARG A 295 17.88 9.59 -3.79
C ARG A 295 16.68 10.29 -4.42
N LEU A 296 16.04 9.66 -5.40
CA LEU A 296 14.70 10.02 -5.81
C LEU A 296 13.78 8.91 -5.32
N ARG A 297 13.10 9.14 -4.19
CA ARG A 297 12.13 8.20 -3.64
C ARG A 297 10.78 8.46 -4.27
N MET A 298 10.08 7.40 -4.65
CA MET A 298 8.69 7.45 -5.11
C MET A 298 7.77 6.86 -4.05
N LEU A 299 6.54 7.36 -3.99
CA LEU A 299 5.46 6.78 -3.18
C LEU A 299 4.41 6.22 -4.14
N THR A 300 4.01 4.98 -3.93
CA THR A 300 3.11 4.21 -4.80
C THR A 300 1.75 4.01 -4.12
N THR A 301 0.67 3.94 -4.91
CA THR A 301 -0.63 3.46 -4.42
C THR A 301 -0.57 1.94 -4.38
N GLY A 302 -0.47 1.35 -3.19
CA GLY A 302 -0.12 -0.06 -3.05
C GLY A 302 1.31 -0.42 -3.47
N GLY A 303 1.75 -1.62 -3.07
CA GLY A 303 3.08 -2.13 -3.38
C GLY A 303 3.25 -2.29 -4.89
N PHE A 304 4.43 -1.95 -5.40
CA PHE A 304 4.73 -2.04 -6.84
C PHE A 304 5.54 -3.30 -7.13
N SER A 305 4.96 -4.25 -7.85
CA SER A 305 5.64 -5.46 -8.32
C SER A 305 5.63 -5.56 -9.85
N PRO A 306 6.51 -6.38 -10.46
CA PRO A 306 6.51 -6.68 -11.89
C PRO A 306 5.21 -7.28 -12.43
N ASP A 307 4.51 -8.07 -11.60
CA ASP A 307 3.40 -8.95 -12.01
C ASP A 307 2.41 -9.29 -10.89
N GLY A 308 2.58 -8.74 -9.69
CA GLY A 308 1.74 -9.00 -8.53
C GLY A 308 2.33 -9.97 -7.53
N ILE A 309 3.50 -10.54 -7.81
CA ILE A 309 4.13 -11.54 -6.94
C ILE A 309 5.62 -11.25 -6.74
N ARG A 310 6.39 -11.20 -7.83
CA ARG A 310 7.86 -11.11 -7.73
C ARG A 310 8.32 -9.76 -7.21
N GLY A 311 9.51 -9.72 -6.61
CA GLY A 311 10.15 -8.47 -6.24
C GLY A 311 10.71 -7.70 -7.44
N VAL A 312 10.68 -6.36 -7.36
CA VAL A 312 11.41 -5.48 -8.28
C VAL A 312 12.90 -5.59 -7.99
N ARG A 313 13.72 -5.73 -9.03
CA ARG A 313 15.16 -5.93 -8.84
C ARG A 313 15.96 -4.62 -8.94
N PRO A 314 17.07 -4.50 -8.18
CA PRO A 314 17.93 -3.31 -8.20
C PRO A 314 18.47 -2.88 -9.57
N ASN A 315 18.49 -3.78 -10.56
CA ASN A 315 18.95 -3.56 -11.93
C ASN A 315 17.84 -3.32 -12.96
N GLU A 316 16.57 -3.16 -12.54
CA GLU A 316 15.43 -3.06 -13.45
C GLU A 316 14.94 -1.64 -13.76
N PHE A 317 15.72 -0.61 -13.42
CA PHE A 317 15.36 0.77 -13.73
C PHE A 317 14.97 0.96 -15.22
N GLU A 318 15.69 0.33 -16.15
CA GLU A 318 15.45 0.49 -17.59
C GLU A 318 14.15 -0.16 -18.08
N ARG A 319 13.65 -1.16 -17.34
CA ARG A 319 12.43 -1.91 -17.65
C ARG A 319 11.18 -1.10 -17.33
N TYR A 320 11.20 -0.38 -16.22
CA TYR A 320 10.00 0.30 -15.69
C TYR A 320 10.06 1.83 -15.78
N PHE A 321 11.23 2.42 -15.55
CA PHE A 321 11.33 3.84 -15.24
C PHE A 321 12.11 4.67 -16.26
N ARG A 322 11.82 5.97 -16.26
CA ARG A 322 12.64 7.00 -16.91
C ARG A 322 12.63 8.27 -16.07
N LEU A 323 13.72 9.04 -16.14
CA LEU A 323 13.71 10.41 -15.63
C LEU A 323 13.68 11.40 -16.78
N VAL A 324 12.93 12.49 -16.59
CA VAL A 324 12.96 13.64 -17.50
C VAL A 324 13.53 14.83 -16.78
N ALA A 325 14.62 15.37 -17.32
CA ALA A 325 15.24 16.60 -16.88
C ALA A 325 15.13 17.72 -17.93
N ARG A 326 15.21 18.97 -17.48
CA ARG A 326 15.26 20.16 -18.35
C ARG A 326 16.60 20.89 -18.23
N ALA A 327 17.39 20.84 -19.30
CA ALA A 327 18.65 21.56 -19.42
C ALA A 327 18.41 23.09 -19.52
N PRO A 328 19.45 23.95 -19.40
CA PRO A 328 19.34 25.36 -19.76
C PRO A 328 18.73 25.53 -21.15
N GLY A 329 17.91 26.58 -21.36
CA GLY A 329 17.19 26.80 -22.61
C GLY A 329 15.99 25.84 -22.83
N GLY A 330 15.55 25.11 -21.81
CA GLY A 330 14.34 24.28 -21.87
C GLY A 330 14.51 22.90 -22.52
N ARG A 331 15.68 22.61 -23.10
CA ARG A 331 15.95 21.33 -23.79
C ARG A 331 15.69 20.12 -22.87
N LYS A 332 14.82 19.21 -23.33
CA LYS A 332 14.46 17.98 -22.64
C LYS A 332 15.60 16.95 -22.73
N VAL A 333 15.96 16.37 -21.59
CA VAL A 333 16.90 15.24 -21.50
C VAL A 333 16.16 14.06 -20.86
N VAL A 334 16.07 12.94 -21.56
CA VAL A 334 15.41 11.72 -21.05
C VAL A 334 16.49 10.72 -20.65
N VAL A 335 16.56 10.43 -19.36
CA VAL A 335 17.44 9.43 -18.77
C VAL A 335 16.70 8.10 -18.81
N LYS A 336 17.24 7.16 -19.57
CA LYS A 336 16.58 5.88 -19.90
C LYS A 336 17.41 4.67 -19.51
N LYS A 337 18.71 4.86 -19.28
CA LYS A 337 19.66 3.78 -19.03
C LYS A 337 20.32 3.93 -17.66
N GLN A 338 20.36 2.83 -16.92
CA GLN A 338 21.20 2.68 -15.75
C GLN A 338 22.65 2.66 -16.20
N GLY A 339 23.57 3.14 -15.36
CA GLY A 339 24.99 3.13 -15.68
C GLY A 339 25.45 4.19 -16.69
N ARG A 340 24.55 4.79 -17.49
CA ARG A 340 24.90 5.80 -18.49
C ARG A 340 24.99 7.20 -17.89
N THR A 341 26.02 7.95 -18.29
CA THR A 341 26.18 9.37 -17.95
C THR A 341 25.44 10.26 -18.95
N TYR A 342 24.63 11.19 -18.45
CA TYR A 342 23.88 12.18 -19.22
C TYR A 342 24.35 13.59 -18.87
N ARG A 343 24.70 14.40 -19.88
CA ARG A 343 25.04 15.82 -19.70
C ARG A 343 23.78 16.66 -19.60
N ILE A 344 23.67 17.45 -18.53
CA ILE A 344 22.52 18.32 -18.27
C ILE A 344 23.03 19.71 -17.89
N GLY A 345 23.04 20.62 -18.86
CA GLY A 345 23.78 21.87 -18.76
C GLY A 345 25.27 21.59 -18.58
N ARG A 346 25.93 22.31 -17.66
CA ARG A 346 27.34 22.08 -17.29
C ARG A 346 27.56 20.87 -16.37
N GLY A 347 26.48 20.26 -15.87
CA GLY A 347 26.53 19.12 -14.95
C GLY A 347 26.34 17.78 -15.65
N TRP A 348 26.37 16.71 -14.84
CA TRP A 348 26.10 15.36 -15.32
C TRP A 348 25.25 14.58 -14.30
N LEU A 349 24.52 13.59 -14.82
CA LEU A 349 23.61 12.73 -14.07
C LEU A 349 23.77 11.28 -14.55
N ARG A 350 23.74 10.33 -13.61
CA ARG A 350 23.73 8.88 -13.87
C ARG A 350 22.77 8.21 -12.88
N VAL A 351 21.92 7.32 -13.39
CA VAL A 351 21.18 6.38 -12.54
C VAL A 351 22.11 5.23 -12.20
N VAL A 352 22.20 4.92 -10.90
CA VAL A 352 23.07 3.87 -10.37
C VAL A 352 22.32 2.55 -10.29
N GLY A 353 21.05 2.59 -9.88
CA GLY A 353 20.11 1.46 -9.80
C GLY A 353 18.92 1.81 -8.92
N LEU A 354 18.15 0.78 -8.55
CA LEU A 354 17.04 0.88 -7.59
C LEU A 354 17.49 0.42 -6.18
N ALA A 355 16.84 0.92 -5.13
CA ALA A 355 17.02 0.55 -3.72
C ALA A 355 15.68 0.73 -2.97
N GLU A 356 15.64 0.47 -1.65
CA GLU A 356 14.39 0.26 -0.87
C GLU A 356 13.56 -0.83 -1.54
N LEU A 357 14.15 -2.03 -1.46
CA LEU A 357 13.66 -3.23 -2.10
C LEU A 357 14.14 -4.38 -1.21
N GLY A 358 15.43 -4.70 -1.25
CA GLY A 358 15.96 -5.82 -0.48
C GLY A 358 17.47 -5.81 -0.41
N LYS A 359 18.04 -6.87 0.15
CA LYS A 359 19.49 -6.98 0.34
C LYS A 359 20.21 -6.98 -0.99
N LYS A 360 21.38 -6.34 -1.02
CA LYS A 360 22.30 -6.47 -2.14
C LYS A 360 22.72 -7.93 -2.35
N GLN A 361 22.63 -8.40 -3.60
CA GLN A 361 23.11 -9.72 -4.02
C GLN A 361 24.15 -9.59 -5.16
N SER A 362 24.89 -10.65 -5.43
CA SER A 362 25.82 -10.72 -6.57
C SER A 362 25.09 -10.78 -7.92
N SER A 363 23.91 -11.39 -7.92
CA SER A 363 22.98 -11.53 -9.04
C SER A 363 21.56 -11.49 -8.49
N TYR A 364 20.59 -11.10 -9.31
CA TYR A 364 19.18 -11.03 -8.94
C TYR A 364 18.38 -11.93 -9.88
N ASP A 365 17.80 -13.00 -9.35
CA ASP A 365 16.95 -13.93 -10.09
C ASP A 365 15.46 -13.67 -9.81
N GLN A 366 14.57 -14.65 -10.04
CA GLN A 366 13.14 -14.47 -9.84
C GLN A 366 12.70 -14.55 -8.37
N CYS A 367 13.52 -15.11 -7.49
CA CYS A 367 13.28 -15.23 -6.04
C CYS A 367 14.00 -14.11 -5.26
N TYR A 368 14.22 -12.96 -5.91
CA TYR A 368 14.75 -11.80 -5.23
C TYR A 368 13.71 -11.27 -4.23
N GLN A 369 13.99 -11.48 -2.95
CA GLN A 369 13.16 -11.04 -1.83
C GLN A 369 13.26 -9.53 -1.61
N GLU A 370 12.16 -8.82 -1.84
CA GLU A 370 12.00 -7.41 -1.49
C GLU A 370 11.19 -7.25 -0.18
N ASP A 371 11.16 -6.06 0.39
CA ASP A 371 10.46 -5.64 1.62
C ASP A 371 8.98 -5.31 1.37
N HIS A 372 8.59 -5.18 0.09
CA HIS A 372 7.23 -4.98 -0.41
C HIS A 372 6.56 -3.66 0.02
N ASP A 373 7.32 -2.68 0.49
CA ASP A 373 6.77 -1.39 0.90
C ASP A 373 6.27 -0.54 -0.28
N ASN A 374 5.64 0.60 0.04
CA ASN A 374 5.07 1.51 -0.95
C ASN A 374 6.09 2.53 -1.48
N GLN A 375 7.39 2.29 -1.30
CA GLN A 375 8.45 3.20 -1.64
C GLN A 375 9.57 2.52 -2.42
N ILE A 376 10.01 3.16 -3.49
CA ILE A 376 11.15 2.68 -4.28
C ILE A 376 12.10 3.85 -4.52
N ASP A 377 13.38 3.60 -4.33
CA ASP A 377 14.42 4.58 -4.58
C ASP A 377 15.07 4.43 -5.95
N VAL A 378 15.07 5.50 -6.73
CA VAL A 378 16.04 5.65 -7.82
C VAL A 378 17.31 6.29 -7.26
N ILE A 379 18.39 5.51 -7.21
CA ILE A 379 19.69 5.97 -6.72
C ILE A 379 20.47 6.67 -7.82
N LEU A 380 20.95 7.88 -7.50
CA LEU A 380 21.56 8.78 -8.47
C LEU A 380 22.98 9.18 -8.05
N ASN A 381 23.84 9.29 -9.06
CA ASN A 381 25.13 9.94 -8.98
C ASN A 381 25.17 11.12 -9.97
N GLY A 382 25.94 12.14 -9.66
CA GLY A 382 26.04 13.32 -10.51
C GLY A 382 26.39 14.58 -9.75
N THR A 383 26.23 15.71 -10.43
CA THR A 383 26.37 17.04 -9.83
C THR A 383 25.03 17.55 -9.33
N ALA A 384 25.05 18.28 -8.21
CA ALA A 384 23.86 18.93 -7.65
C ALA A 384 23.15 19.83 -8.70
N SER A 385 23.93 20.45 -9.60
CA SER A 385 23.42 21.31 -10.68
C SER A 385 22.65 20.56 -11.78
N ALA A 386 22.92 19.27 -11.99
CA ALA A 386 22.21 18.43 -12.95
C ALA A 386 21.00 17.73 -12.31
N VAL A 387 21.14 17.16 -11.11
CA VAL A 387 20.03 16.46 -10.42
C VAL A 387 18.86 17.41 -10.13
N LYS A 388 19.12 18.67 -9.74
CA LYS A 388 18.06 19.68 -9.51
C LYS A 388 17.23 20.04 -10.74
N ARG A 389 17.61 19.53 -11.92
CA ARG A 389 16.92 19.74 -13.20
C ARG A 389 15.97 18.61 -13.55
N ILE A 390 15.93 17.53 -12.78
CA ILE A 390 14.90 16.50 -12.89
C ILE A 390 13.54 17.15 -12.65
N ARG A 391 12.54 16.76 -13.45
CA ARG A 391 11.17 17.30 -13.39
C ARG A 391 10.13 16.20 -13.26
N LEU A 392 10.34 15.06 -13.94
CA LEU A 392 9.42 13.95 -13.92
C LEU A 392 10.17 12.64 -13.66
N LEU A 393 9.59 11.81 -12.80
CA LEU A 393 9.72 10.37 -12.85
C LEU A 393 8.61 9.85 -13.76
N ARG A 394 8.94 8.98 -14.71
CA ARG A 394 7.96 8.39 -15.63
C ARG A 394 7.97 6.88 -15.49
N LEU A 395 6.78 6.31 -15.39
CA LEU A 395 6.52 4.89 -15.60
C LEU A 395 5.77 4.75 -16.93
N PRO A 396 6.44 4.44 -18.05
CA PRO A 396 5.75 4.45 -19.35
C PRO A 396 4.73 3.31 -19.53
N GLY A 397 4.94 2.15 -18.90
CA GLY A 397 3.98 1.02 -18.87
C GLY A 397 3.54 0.45 -20.22
N THR A 398 4.24 0.79 -21.30
CA THR A 398 3.87 0.49 -22.70
C THR A 398 5.10 0.34 -23.60
N GLY A 399 4.92 -0.34 -24.73
CA GLY A 399 5.97 -0.65 -25.69
C GLY A 399 7.04 -1.52 -25.02
N ARG A 400 8.30 -1.06 -25.03
CA ARG A 400 9.40 -1.77 -24.36
C ARG A 400 9.43 -1.63 -22.83
N TYR A 401 8.48 -0.91 -22.23
CA TYR A 401 8.41 -0.74 -20.77
C TYR A 401 7.27 -1.59 -20.24
N SER A 402 7.56 -2.34 -19.18
CA SER A 402 6.55 -3.11 -18.47
C SER A 402 5.71 -2.18 -17.57
N PRO A 403 4.41 -2.44 -17.41
CA PRO A 403 3.65 -1.86 -16.31
C PRO A 403 4.06 -2.52 -14.98
N MET A 404 3.49 -2.02 -13.89
CA MET A 404 3.61 -2.54 -12.53
C MET A 404 2.25 -3.03 -12.03
N TYR A 405 2.21 -3.85 -11.00
CA TYR A 405 1.00 -4.41 -10.42
C TYR A 405 1.02 -4.26 -8.90
N ASN A 406 -0.17 -4.17 -8.31
CA ASN A 406 -0.36 -4.44 -6.88
C ASN A 406 -0.20 -5.94 -6.64
N PRO A 407 -0.07 -6.40 -5.39
CA PRO A 407 -0.32 -7.80 -5.05
C PRO A 407 -1.64 -8.32 -5.66
N GLY A 408 -1.77 -9.63 -5.81
CA GLY A 408 -2.91 -10.23 -6.53
C GLY A 408 -2.91 -10.00 -8.05
N GLY A 409 -1.80 -9.55 -8.62
CA GLY A 409 -1.59 -9.49 -10.07
C GLY A 409 -1.43 -10.90 -10.68
N PRO A 410 -1.39 -11.01 -12.02
CA PRO A 410 -1.51 -12.30 -12.72
C PRO A 410 -0.31 -13.24 -12.60
N GLY A 411 0.83 -12.77 -12.07
CA GLY A 411 2.08 -13.53 -12.13
C GLY A 411 2.54 -13.79 -13.57
N THR A 412 3.38 -14.82 -13.77
CA THR A 412 3.79 -15.31 -15.10
C THR A 412 2.94 -16.48 -15.61
N THR A 413 2.19 -17.14 -14.73
CA THR A 413 1.35 -18.30 -15.01
C THR A 413 -0.10 -18.07 -14.55
N PRO A 414 -0.83 -17.11 -15.14
CA PRO A 414 -2.20 -16.81 -14.74
C PRO A 414 -3.15 -17.99 -15.01
N GLN A 415 -4.09 -18.24 -14.09
CA GLN A 415 -5.11 -19.25 -14.27
C GLN A 415 -6.22 -18.78 -15.23
N PRO A 416 -6.70 -19.63 -16.15
CA PRO A 416 -7.85 -19.32 -16.99
C PRO A 416 -9.09 -19.01 -16.15
N GLY A 417 -9.80 -17.93 -16.50
CA GLY A 417 -11.05 -17.54 -15.83
C GLY A 417 -10.89 -16.75 -14.53
N VAL A 418 -9.69 -16.67 -13.97
CA VAL A 418 -9.40 -15.86 -12.77
C VAL A 418 -9.14 -14.40 -13.16
N ARG A 419 -9.70 -13.47 -12.39
CA ARG A 419 -9.46 -12.04 -12.55
C ARG A 419 -8.43 -11.55 -11.55
N TYR A 420 -7.37 -10.95 -12.08
CA TYR A 420 -6.26 -10.42 -11.27
C TYR A 420 -6.30 -8.89 -11.23
N THR A 421 -5.54 -8.31 -10.30
CA THR A 421 -5.36 -6.86 -10.27
C THR A 421 -4.74 -6.37 -11.58
N ALA A 422 -5.27 -5.27 -12.09
CA ALA A 422 -4.86 -4.75 -13.38
C ALA A 422 -3.47 -4.09 -13.33
N PRO A 423 -2.78 -4.00 -14.47
CA PRO A 423 -1.51 -3.28 -14.56
C PRO A 423 -1.67 -1.77 -14.32
N SER A 424 -0.59 -1.11 -13.92
CA SER A 424 -0.51 0.34 -13.84
C SER A 424 -0.73 1.01 -15.22
N PRO A 425 -1.36 2.19 -15.29
CA PRO A 425 -1.35 3.00 -16.49
C PRO A 425 0.01 3.68 -16.71
N PRO A 426 0.27 4.28 -17.90
CA PRO A 426 1.39 5.19 -18.08
C PRO A 426 1.30 6.39 -17.13
N ILE A 427 2.36 6.64 -16.34
CA ILE A 427 2.39 7.68 -15.30
C ILE A 427 3.51 8.68 -15.57
N ASN A 428 3.20 9.97 -15.34
CA ASN A 428 4.18 11.05 -15.29
C ASN A 428 4.08 11.73 -13.92
N GLN A 429 4.95 11.36 -12.98
CA GLN A 429 4.95 11.91 -11.62
C GLN A 429 5.89 13.12 -11.53
N PRO A 430 5.38 14.32 -11.18
CA PRO A 430 6.21 15.46 -10.83
C PRO A 430 7.16 15.15 -9.67
N VAL A 431 8.40 15.62 -9.79
CA VAL A 431 9.44 15.44 -8.77
C VAL A 431 9.59 16.69 -7.93
N THR A 432 9.34 16.54 -6.64
CA THR A 432 9.64 17.56 -5.64
C THR A 432 11.13 17.56 -5.32
N ILE A 433 11.80 18.71 -5.41
CA ILE A 433 13.24 18.82 -5.18
C ILE A 433 13.51 19.32 -3.75
N ASP A 434 14.14 18.50 -2.92
CA ASP A 434 14.46 18.81 -1.53
C ASP A 434 15.89 18.41 -1.14
N LEU A 435 16.88 18.95 -1.84
CA LEU A 435 18.31 18.68 -1.59
C LEU A 435 18.82 19.24 -0.25
N ARG A 436 17.96 19.91 0.52
CA ARG A 436 18.24 20.48 1.86
C ARG A 436 17.50 19.74 2.97
N ASN A 437 16.77 18.66 2.65
CA ASN A 437 16.01 17.83 3.59
C ASN A 437 15.05 18.66 4.48
N ARG A 438 14.40 19.65 3.87
CA ARG A 438 13.42 20.54 4.52
C ARG A 438 12.07 19.86 4.73
N MET A 439 11.81 18.74 4.08
CA MET A 439 10.57 17.97 4.17
C MET A 439 10.87 16.56 4.70
N ASN A 440 11.67 16.50 5.76
CA ASN A 440 11.88 15.32 6.59
C ASN A 440 11.56 15.64 8.05
N VAL A 441 10.96 14.72 8.78
CA VAL A 441 10.67 14.90 10.21
C VAL A 441 11.38 13.85 11.05
N THR A 442 11.60 14.15 12.32
CA THR A 442 12.08 13.18 13.30
C THR A 442 11.23 13.36 14.55
N TYR A 443 10.66 12.27 15.02
CA TYR A 443 9.85 12.21 16.23
C TYR A 443 10.27 10.97 17.00
N LYS A 444 10.52 11.15 18.28
CA LYS A 444 10.68 10.08 19.24
C LYS A 444 9.98 10.55 20.50
N ALA A 445 9.03 9.77 21.00
CA ALA A 445 8.41 10.07 22.28
C ALA A 445 9.52 10.23 23.34
N LYS A 446 9.37 11.21 24.24
CA LYS A 446 10.26 11.30 25.40
C LYS A 446 9.94 10.09 26.28
N ARG A 447 10.99 9.39 26.71
CA ARG A 447 10.86 8.32 27.71
C ARG A 447 10.41 8.92 29.04
#